data_AF-A0A4Y2W1L5-F1
#
_entry.id   AF-A0A4Y2W1L5-F1
#
_cell.length_a   1.000
_cell.length_b   1.000
_cell.length_c   1.000
_cell.angle_alpha   90.00
_cell.angle_beta   90.00
_cell.angle_gamma   90.00
#
_symmetry.space_group_name_H-M   'P 1'
#
loop_
_entity.id
_entity.type
_entity.pdbx_description
1 polymer ?
#
loop_
_entity_poly.entity_id
_entity_poly.type
_entity_poly.pdbx_seq_one_letter_code
_entity_poly.pdbx_strand_id
1 'polypeptide(L)'
;MLLAMLTDEKCHIRTLAARRIIKTREISSDGNCVPRFVIPAVNFGATDYVDLIDWQACNVTPPIVLRQINSHEFLKIIQTMCQWTAGTLLNFLHTLKQLREL
;
A
#
# COMPACT_ATOMS: atom_id res chain seq x y z
N MET A 1 6.36 -1.78 3.83
CA MET A 1 6.83 -1.03 2.64
C MET A 1 5.70 -0.38 1.84
N LEU A 2 4.61 -1.09 1.53
CA LEU A 2 3.49 -0.52 0.75
C LEU A 2 2.89 0.77 1.34
N LEU A 3 2.81 0.88 2.67
CA LEU A 3 2.39 2.12 3.35
C LEU A 3 3.30 3.31 3.05
N ALA A 4 4.62 3.12 3.05
CA ALA A 4 5.59 4.18 2.75
C ALA A 4 5.51 4.62 1.28
N MET A 5 5.28 3.68 0.37
CA MET A 5 5.06 3.98 -1.05
C MET A 5 3.73 4.72 -1.30
N LEU A 6 2.72 4.48 -0.45
CA LEU A 6 1.43 5.18 -0.52
C LEU A 6 1.55 6.65 -0.08
N THR A 7 2.58 6.98 0.71
CA THR A 7 2.90 8.34 1.15
C THR A 7 3.98 9.02 0.30
N ASP A 8 4.43 8.39 -0.77
CA ASP A 8 5.44 8.96 -1.65
C ASP A 8 4.90 10.20 -2.37
N GLU A 9 5.74 11.19 -2.64
CA GLU A 9 5.35 12.41 -3.35
C GLU A 9 4.97 12.15 -4.81
N LYS A 10 5.59 11.14 -5.43
CA LYS A 10 5.37 10.80 -6.84
C LYS A 10 4.07 10.00 -7.00
N CYS A 11 3.13 10.53 -7.78
CA CYS A 11 1.84 9.85 -7.96
C CYS A 11 2.00 8.41 -8.51
N HIS A 12 2.90 8.18 -9.47
CA HIS A 12 3.07 6.85 -10.06
C HIS A 12 3.51 5.80 -9.02
N ILE A 13 4.30 6.19 -8.00
CA ILE A 13 4.68 5.31 -6.88
C ILE A 13 3.48 5.03 -5.98
N ARG A 14 2.69 6.05 -5.63
CA ARG A 14 1.45 5.87 -4.86
C ARG A 14 0.45 4.95 -5.56
N THR A 15 0.22 5.16 -6.86
CA THR A 15 -0.66 4.32 -7.69
C THR A 15 -0.16 2.88 -7.76
N LEU A 16 1.15 2.67 -7.84
CA LEU A 16 1.74 1.34 -7.85
C LEU A 16 1.54 0.63 -6.50
N ALA A 17 1.77 1.33 -5.39
CA ALA A 17 1.52 0.82 -4.04
C ALA A 17 0.06 0.38 -3.84
N ALA A 18 -0.85 1.22 -4.32
CA ALA A 18 -2.28 0.99 -4.27
C ALA A 18 -2.73 -0.29 -4.96
N ARG A 19 -2.30 -0.46 -6.23
CA ARG A 19 -2.60 -1.64 -7.04
C ARG A 19 -2.11 -2.90 -6.34
N ARG A 20 -0.92 -2.84 -5.74
CA ARG A 20 -0.34 -3.95 -4.97
C ARG A 20 -1.16 -4.28 -3.73
N ILE A 21 -1.57 -3.28 -2.95
CA ILE A 21 -2.43 -3.46 -1.77
C ILE A 21 -3.72 -4.18 -2.16
N ILE A 22 -4.39 -3.76 -3.24
CA ILE A 22 -5.63 -4.38 -3.71
C ILE A 22 -5.39 -5.84 -4.11
N LYS A 23 -4.39 -6.11 -4.94
CA LYS A 23 -4.02 -7.47 -5.37
C LYS A 23 -3.75 -8.39 -4.17
N THR A 24 -3.07 -7.88 -3.14
CA THR A 24 -2.78 -8.67 -1.93
C THR A 24 -3.99 -8.89 -1.04
N ARG A 25 -5.03 -8.06 -1.11
CA ARG A 25 -6.31 -8.31 -0.42
C ARG A 25 -7.11 -9.40 -1.11
N GLU A 26 -7.12 -9.42 -2.43
CA GLU A 26 -7.77 -10.48 -3.23
C GLU A 26 -7.16 -11.86 -2.94
N ILE A 27 -5.85 -11.94 -2.69
CA ILE A 27 -5.16 -13.18 -2.32
C ILE A 27 -5.42 -13.55 -0.83
N SER A 28 -5.75 -12.57 0.02
CA SER A 28 -5.91 -12.78 1.46
C SER A 28 -7.35 -13.15 1.87
N SER A 29 -8.32 -13.15 0.95
CA SER A 29 -9.73 -13.47 1.25
C SER A 29 -9.99 -14.93 1.62
N ASP A 30 -8.99 -15.79 1.47
CA ASP A 30 -9.08 -17.26 1.53
C ASP A 30 -9.17 -17.80 2.98
N GLY A 31 -9.52 -16.95 3.95
CA GLY A 31 -9.96 -17.32 5.30
C GLY A 31 -8.88 -17.77 6.30
N ASN A 32 -7.72 -18.26 5.85
CA ASN A 32 -6.72 -18.91 6.74
C ASN A 32 -5.40 -18.14 6.94
N CYS A 33 -5.25 -16.96 6.37
CA CYS A 33 -3.95 -16.31 6.32
C CYS A 33 -3.70 -15.39 7.53
N VAL A 34 -2.95 -15.88 8.50
CA VAL A 34 -2.24 -15.02 9.46
C VAL A 34 -1.27 -14.12 8.68
N PRO A 35 -1.26 -12.80 8.91
CA PRO A 35 -0.27 -11.87 8.34
C PRO A 35 1.17 -12.40 8.51
N ARG A 36 1.77 -12.94 7.45
CA ARG A 36 3.17 -13.36 7.48
C ARG A 36 4.03 -12.24 6.91
N PHE A 37 4.95 -11.74 7.72
CA PHE A 37 5.96 -10.83 7.23
C PHE A 37 7.01 -11.64 6.47
N VAL A 38 6.99 -11.54 5.14
CA VAL A 38 8.02 -12.11 4.26
C VAL A 38 9.03 -11.01 3.96
N ILE A 39 10.31 -11.28 4.19
CA ILE A 39 11.38 -10.37 3.81
C ILE A 39 11.57 -10.52 2.29
N PRO A 40 11.29 -9.48 1.49
CA PRO A 40 11.50 -9.55 0.06
C PRO A 40 13.00 -9.54 -0.27
N ALA A 41 13.37 -10.15 -1.40
CA ALA A 41 14.68 -9.96 -1.98
C ALA A 41 14.83 -8.47 -2.39
N VAL A 42 15.88 -7.82 -1.86
CA VAL A 42 16.16 -6.40 -2.12
C VAL A 42 17.29 -6.28 -3.15
N ASN A 43 17.04 -5.53 -4.21
CA ASN A 43 18.02 -5.21 -5.24
C ASN A 43 18.78 -3.93 -4.87
N PHE A 44 20.00 -4.08 -4.34
CA PHE A 44 20.86 -2.93 -3.98
C PHE A 44 21.38 -2.14 -5.19
N GLY A 45 21.30 -2.69 -6.40
CA GLY A 45 21.65 -2.00 -7.64
C GLY A 45 20.48 -1.22 -8.25
N ALA A 46 19.31 -1.20 -7.59
CA ALA A 46 18.14 -0.51 -8.11
C ALA A 46 18.34 1.01 -8.12
N THR A 47 17.99 1.64 -9.25
CA THR A 47 17.98 3.10 -9.40
C THR A 47 16.65 3.72 -8.97
N ASP A 48 15.59 2.91 -8.85
CA ASP A 48 14.26 3.34 -8.42
C ASP A 48 13.62 2.30 -7.48
N TYR A 49 12.68 2.76 -6.65
CA TYR A 49 11.94 1.96 -5.67
C TYR A 49 11.10 0.84 -6.30
N VAL A 50 10.75 0.98 -7.58
CA VAL A 50 10.02 -0.04 -8.34
C VAL A 50 10.86 -1.31 -8.45
N ASP A 51 12.16 -1.16 -8.70
CA ASP A 51 13.11 -2.23 -8.95
C ASP A 51 13.79 -2.72 -7.66
N LEU A 52 13.61 -1.99 -6.56
CA LEU A 52 14.20 -2.29 -5.27
C LEU A 52 13.76 -3.67 -4.75
N ILE A 53 12.56 -4.12 -5.08
CA ILE A 53 12.01 -5.41 -4.63
C ILE A 53 11.43 -6.16 -5.81
N ASP A 54 11.68 -7.47 -5.86
CA ASP A 54 10.97 -8.34 -6.80
C ASP A 54 9.54 -8.58 -6.30
N TRP A 55 8.62 -7.80 -6.87
CA TRP A 55 7.20 -7.82 -6.54
C TRP A 55 6.45 -9.03 -7.11
N GLN A 56 7.03 -9.75 -8.07
CA GLN A 56 6.44 -11.00 -8.56
C GLN A 56 6.82 -12.18 -7.65
N ALA A 57 8.04 -12.18 -7.13
CA ALA A 57 8.52 -13.21 -6.22
C ALA A 57 8.06 -13.01 -4.76
N CYS A 58 7.57 -11.82 -4.38
CA CYS A 58 7.18 -11.51 -3.02
C CYS A 58 5.66 -11.51 -2.80
N ASN A 59 5.18 -12.44 -1.98
CA ASN A 59 3.81 -12.40 -1.43
C ASN A 59 3.76 -11.39 -0.27
N VAL A 60 3.35 -10.16 -0.57
CA VAL A 60 3.25 -9.09 0.42
C VAL A 60 1.92 -9.19 1.17
N THR A 61 1.95 -9.12 2.49
CA THR A 61 0.70 -9.07 3.26
C THR A 61 0.10 -7.65 3.18
N PRO A 62 -1.21 -7.49 2.93
CA PRO A 62 -1.84 -6.17 2.91
C PRO A 62 -1.73 -5.49 4.28
N PRO A 63 -1.52 -4.16 4.34
CA PRO A 63 -1.40 -3.46 5.62
C PRO A 63 -2.67 -3.58 6.46
N ILE A 64 -2.54 -4.03 7.71
CA ILE A 64 -3.67 -4.26 8.63
C ILE A 64 -4.52 -3.00 8.82
N VAL A 65 -3.90 -1.82 8.91
CA VAL A 65 -4.59 -0.52 9.03
C VAL A 65 -5.55 -0.23 7.88
N LEU A 66 -5.31 -0.83 6.70
CA LEU A 66 -6.19 -0.63 5.55
C LEU A 66 -7.32 -1.68 5.49
N ARG A 67 -7.31 -2.73 6.33
CA ARG A 67 -8.31 -3.80 6.33
C ARG A 67 -9.73 -3.29 6.58
N GLN A 68 -9.87 -2.22 7.37
CA GLN A 68 -11.16 -1.62 7.71
C GLN A 68 -11.77 -0.81 6.54
N ILE A 69 -10.97 -0.41 5.55
CA ILE A 69 -11.43 0.34 4.38
C ILE A 69 -11.77 -0.64 3.25
N ASN A 70 -12.97 -0.57 2.69
CA ASN A 70 -13.37 -1.48 1.62
C ASN A 70 -12.54 -1.23 0.33
N SER A 71 -12.32 -2.27 -0.47
CA SER A 71 -11.45 -2.18 -1.66
C SER A 71 -11.97 -1.20 -2.73
N HIS A 72 -13.28 -1.00 -2.82
CA HIS A 72 -13.89 -0.09 -3.78
C HIS A 72 -13.74 1.40 -3.37
N GLU A 73 -13.92 1.71 -2.10
CA GLU A 73 -13.61 3.01 -1.49
C GLU A 73 -12.12 3.29 -1.57
N PHE A 74 -11.29 2.29 -1.26
CA PHE A 74 -9.85 2.40 -1.42
C PHE A 74 -9.51 2.75 -2.86
N LEU A 75 -10.05 2.06 -3.86
CA LEU A 75 -9.84 2.39 -5.28
C LEU A 75 -10.22 3.83 -5.63
N LYS A 76 -11.35 4.35 -5.13
CA LYS A 76 -11.76 5.75 -5.35
C LYS A 76 -10.75 6.73 -4.74
N ILE A 77 -10.28 6.45 -3.52
CA ILE A 77 -9.23 7.23 -2.86
C ILE A 77 -7.98 7.28 -3.75
N ILE A 78 -7.52 6.11 -4.22
CA ILE A 78 -6.34 5.97 -5.09
C ILE A 78 -6.47 6.74 -6.41
N GLN A 79 -7.63 6.64 -7.07
CA GLN A 79 -7.88 7.34 -8.34
C GLN A 79 -7.76 8.86 -8.20
N THR A 80 -8.09 9.40 -7.02
CA THR A 80 -7.94 10.83 -6.73
C THR A 80 -6.56 11.21 -6.20
N MET A 81 -5.70 10.26 -5.79
CA MET A 81 -4.39 10.57 -5.17
C MET A 81 -3.39 11.29 -6.07
N CYS A 82 -3.53 11.24 -7.40
CA CYS A 82 -2.72 12.08 -8.29
C CYS A 82 -3.05 13.58 -8.15
N GLN A 83 -4.23 13.92 -7.63
CA GLN A 83 -4.70 15.29 -7.46
C GLN A 83 -4.46 15.82 -6.04
N TRP A 84 -3.96 14.98 -5.14
CA TRP A 84 -3.79 15.34 -3.74
C TRP A 84 -2.57 16.21 -3.52
N THR A 85 -2.77 17.25 -2.73
CA THR A 85 -1.68 18.08 -2.20
C THR A 85 -1.08 17.42 -0.95
N ALA A 86 0.12 17.85 -0.54
CA ALA A 86 0.76 17.41 0.69
C ALA A 86 -0.17 17.55 1.93
N GLY A 87 -0.99 18.61 1.99
CA GLY A 87 -1.96 18.80 3.07
C GLY A 87 -3.09 17.77 3.07
N THR A 88 -3.60 17.40 1.90
CA THR A 88 -4.63 16.36 1.75
C THR A 88 -4.09 14.99 2.16
N LEU A 89 -2.84 14.68 1.80
CA LEU A 89 -2.14 13.45 2.21
C LEU A 89 -1.97 13.39 3.73
N LEU A 90 -1.57 14.49 4.37
CA LEU A 90 -1.40 14.54 5.82
C LEU A 90 -2.71 14.29 6.57
N ASN A 91 -3.82 14.89 6.10
CA ASN A 91 -5.14 14.67 6.69
C ASN A 91 -5.60 13.22 6.54
N PHE A 92 -5.38 12.60 5.38
CA PHE A 92 -5.67 11.18 5.18
C PHE A 92 -4.84 10.28 6.08
N LEU A 93 -3.54 10.58 6.26
CA LEU A 93 -2.68 9.85 7.19
C LEU A 93 -3.11 10.02 8.64
N HIS A 94 -3.58 11.21 9.00
CA HIS A 94 -4.18 11.44 10.31
C HIS A 94 -5.44 10.57 10.50
N THR A 95 -6.33 10.52 9.51
CA THR A 95 -7.50 9.63 9.53
C THR A 95 -7.11 8.15 9.63
N LEU A 96 -6.09 7.71 8.88
CA LEU A 96 -5.57 6.34 8.99
C LEU A 96 -4.95 6.05 10.35
N LYS A 97 -4.31 7.03 10.98
CA LYS A 97 -3.76 6.91 12.34
C LYS A 97 -4.87 6.76 13.36
N GLN A 98 -5.97 7.52 13.23
CA GLN A 98 -7.14 7.38 14.12
C GLN A 98 -7.79 5.98 13.99
N LEU A 99 -7.85 5.42 12.78
CA LEU A 99 -8.35 4.06 12.54
C LEU A 99 -7.44 2.95 13.13
N ARG A 100 -6.17 3.25 13.41
CA ARG A 100 -5.24 2.32 14.06
C ARG A 100 -5.45 2.22 15.57
N GLU A 101 -5.95 3.29 16.20
CA GLU A 101 -6.13 3.39 17.66
C GLU A 101 -7.53 2.92 18.12
N LEU A 102 -8.36 2.43 17.20
CA LEU A 102 -9.67 1.78 17.42
C LEU A 102 -9.52 0.25 17.41
#